data_AF-A0A0C3ESW4-F1
#
_entry.id   AF-A0A0C3ESW4-F1
#
_cell.length_a   1.000
_cell.length_b   1.000
_cell.length_c   1.000
_cell.angle_alpha   90.00
_cell.angle_beta   90.00
_cell.angle_gamma   90.00
#
_symmetry.space_group_name_H-M   'P 1'
#
loop_
_entity.id
_entity.type
_entity.pdbx_description
1 polymer ?
#
loop_
_entity_poly.entity_id
_entity_poly.type
_entity_poly.pdbx_seq_one_letter_code
_entity_poly.pdbx_strand_id
1 'polypeptide(L)'
;MLHQAKDVWDAPNKAQKDHLSKAYGIKGVSLLSNIKSLCFPLSFPYYFMHLIWENVISNLISLWTGEFKGLNEGNREYQFMPKVWEAIGAATANTGSTIPSVFGVRPPNLAKHKSSYSAEVWSFWTLYLGPVLLCQCFHN
;
A
#
# COMPACT_ATOMS: atom_id res chain seq x y z
N MET A 1 -10.91 -7.85 -20.21
CA MET A 1 -9.88 -8.75 -19.63
C MET A 1 -9.89 -10.13 -20.27
N LEU A 2 -10.94 -10.96 -20.19
CA LEU A 2 -10.88 -12.33 -20.75
C LEU A 2 -10.70 -12.40 -22.27
N HIS A 3 -11.28 -11.47 -23.02
CA HIS A 3 -11.06 -11.37 -24.47
C HIS A 3 -9.57 -11.09 -24.78
N GLN A 4 -9.02 -10.02 -24.20
CA GLN A 4 -7.59 -9.68 -24.29
C GLN A 4 -6.66 -10.82 -23.83
N ALA A 5 -7.06 -11.58 -22.81
CA ALA A 5 -6.32 -12.74 -22.34
C ALA A 5 -6.29 -13.87 -23.38
N LYS A 6 -7.40 -14.08 -24.12
CA LYS A 6 -7.47 -15.01 -25.25
C LYS A 6 -6.62 -14.52 -26.41
N ASP A 7 -6.67 -13.23 -26.75
CA ASP A 7 -5.82 -12.67 -27.82
C ASP A 7 -4.33 -12.92 -27.57
N VAL A 8 -3.88 -12.80 -26.30
CA VAL A 8 -2.51 -13.13 -25.89
C VAL A 8 -2.22 -14.63 -25.96
N TRP A 9 -3.20 -15.46 -25.62
CA TRP A 9 -3.06 -16.93 -25.62
C TRP A 9 -3.00 -17.50 -27.04
N ASP A 10 -3.87 -17.01 -27.92
CA ASP A 10 -4.05 -17.45 -29.30
C ASP A 10 -3.10 -16.74 -30.28
N ALA A 11 -2.21 -15.88 -29.79
CA ALA A 11 -1.23 -15.17 -30.62
C ALA A 11 -0.40 -16.16 -31.47
N PRO A 12 -0.22 -15.93 -32.78
CA PRO A 12 0.29 -16.95 -33.70
C PRO A 12 1.81 -17.15 -33.58
N ASN A 13 2.52 -16.24 -32.91
CA ASN A 13 3.93 -16.40 -32.60
C ASN A 13 4.32 -15.67 -31.31
N LYS A 14 5.52 -15.99 -30.82
CA LYS A 14 6.07 -15.43 -29.57
C LYS A 14 6.18 -13.91 -29.59
N ALA A 15 6.59 -13.32 -30.72
CA ALA A 15 6.77 -11.87 -30.81
C ALA A 15 5.44 -11.12 -30.64
N GLN A 16 4.36 -11.59 -31.29
CA GLN A 16 3.02 -11.04 -31.11
C GLN A 16 2.47 -11.30 -29.71
N LYS A 17 2.70 -12.49 -29.14
CA LYS A 17 2.32 -12.79 -27.76
C LYS A 17 2.95 -11.82 -26.77
N ASP A 18 4.26 -11.56 -26.90
CA ASP A 18 5.01 -10.66 -26.02
C ASP A 18 4.53 -9.21 -26.19
N HIS A 19 4.27 -8.78 -27.44
CA HIS A 19 3.72 -7.47 -27.74
C HIS A 19 2.35 -7.27 -27.09
N LEU A 20 1.40 -8.17 -27.32
CA LEU A 20 0.05 -8.11 -26.73
C LEU A 20 0.11 -8.21 -25.21
N SER A 21 0.98 -9.06 -24.66
CA SER A 21 1.14 -9.19 -23.22
C SER A 21 1.59 -7.89 -22.56
N LYS A 22 2.50 -7.16 -23.21
CA LYS A 22 3.00 -5.87 -22.73
C LYS A 22 1.94 -4.78 -22.88
N ALA A 23 1.23 -4.74 -24.02
CA ALA A 23 0.20 -3.76 -24.30
C ALA A 23 -1.00 -3.87 -23.33
N TYR A 24 -1.43 -5.09 -23.02
CA TYR A 24 -2.56 -5.33 -22.13
C TYR A 24 -2.19 -5.48 -20.65
N GLY A 25 -0.90 -5.74 -20.35
CA GLY A 25 -0.48 -6.14 -19.00
C GLY A 25 -1.00 -7.52 -18.58
N ILE A 26 -1.39 -8.37 -19.54
CA ILE A 26 -2.00 -9.69 -19.31
C ILE A 26 -1.08 -10.76 -19.91
N LYS A 27 -0.79 -11.84 -19.18
CA LYS A 27 0.09 -12.93 -19.66
C LYS A 27 -0.63 -14.05 -20.42
N GLY A 28 -1.96 -14.10 -20.35
CA GLY A 28 -2.79 -15.12 -20.99
C GLY A 28 -4.05 -15.41 -20.18
N VAL A 29 -4.75 -16.50 -20.53
CA VAL A 29 -5.97 -16.95 -19.84
C VAL A 29 -5.62 -17.63 -18.52
N SER A 30 -6.24 -17.18 -17.42
CA SER A 30 -6.07 -17.80 -16.09
C SER A 30 -6.85 -19.11 -16.01
N LEU A 31 -6.28 -20.14 -15.37
CA LEU A 31 -6.98 -21.42 -15.12
C LEU A 31 -8.29 -21.24 -14.35
N LEU A 32 -8.34 -20.21 -13.50
CA LEU A 32 -9.52 -19.83 -12.72
C LEU A 32 -10.70 -19.36 -13.60
N SER A 33 -10.49 -19.06 -14.90
CA SER A 33 -11.58 -18.73 -15.82
C SER A 33 -12.57 -19.88 -16.04
N ASN A 34 -12.18 -21.12 -15.68
CA ASN A 34 -13.07 -22.29 -15.73
C ASN A 34 -14.08 -22.33 -14.58
N ILE A 35 -13.86 -21.53 -13.52
CA ILE A 35 -14.76 -21.45 -12.37
C ILE A 35 -15.90 -20.50 -12.71
N LYS A 36 -17.09 -21.05 -12.97
CA LYS A 36 -18.28 -20.29 -13.43
C LYS A 36 -18.78 -19.23 -12.44
N SER A 37 -18.45 -19.36 -11.15
CA SER A 37 -18.80 -18.38 -10.12
C SER A 37 -17.85 -17.17 -10.08
N LEU A 38 -16.73 -17.20 -10.80
CA LEU A 38 -15.81 -16.08 -10.90
C LEU A 38 -16.09 -15.24 -12.15
N CYS A 39 -16.16 -13.93 -11.97
CA CYS A 39 -16.28 -12.95 -13.04
C CYS A 39 -14.96 -12.18 -13.16
N PHE A 40 -14.29 -12.24 -14.31
CA PHE A 40 -13.04 -11.51 -14.52
C PHE A 40 -13.30 -10.15 -15.18
N PRO A 41 -12.77 -9.04 -14.65
CA PRO A 41 -11.90 -8.94 -13.47
C PRO A 41 -12.63 -8.79 -12.13
N LEU A 42 -13.96 -8.68 -12.12
CA LEU A 42 -14.75 -8.18 -10.99
C LEU A 42 -14.66 -9.01 -9.68
N SER A 43 -14.37 -10.30 -9.77
CA SER A 43 -14.20 -11.18 -8.60
C SER A 43 -12.85 -11.02 -7.91
N PHE A 44 -11.92 -10.28 -8.51
CA PHE A 44 -10.62 -9.99 -7.93
C PHE A 44 -10.59 -8.52 -7.53
N PRO A 45 -10.60 -8.20 -6.23
CA PRO A 45 -10.45 -6.82 -5.81
C PRO A 45 -9.10 -6.30 -6.31
N TYR A 46 -9.01 -4.98 -6.51
CA TYR A 46 -7.72 -4.35 -6.72
C TYR A 46 -6.76 -4.78 -5.62
N TYR A 47 -5.47 -4.84 -5.95
CA TYR A 47 -4.45 -5.32 -5.02
C TYR A 47 -4.11 -4.26 -3.96
N PHE A 48 -5.12 -3.90 -3.16
CA PHE A 48 -5.11 -2.85 -2.14
C PHE A 48 -3.97 -3.04 -1.14
N MET A 49 -3.66 -4.30 -0.81
CA MET A 49 -2.58 -4.66 0.10
C MET A 49 -1.25 -4.00 -0.31
N HIS A 50 -0.75 -4.26 -1.51
CA HIS A 50 0.47 -3.61 -1.97
C HIS A 50 0.20 -2.20 -2.48
N LEU A 51 -0.88 -1.96 -3.21
CA LEU A 51 -1.13 -0.66 -3.84
C LEU A 51 -1.29 0.45 -2.81
N ILE A 52 -2.17 0.25 -1.83
CA ILE A 52 -2.48 1.28 -0.84
C ILE A 52 -1.55 1.16 0.36
N TRP A 53 -1.51 0.00 1.02
CA TRP A 53 -0.85 -0.11 2.32
C TRP A 53 0.67 -0.10 2.22
N GLU A 54 1.27 -0.94 1.37
CA GLU A 54 2.73 -1.00 1.29
C GLU A 54 3.34 0.12 0.43
N ASN A 55 2.62 0.60 -0.59
CA ASN A 55 3.13 1.63 -1.49
C ASN A 55 2.65 3.04 -1.12
N VAL A 56 1.36 3.34 -1.23
CA VAL A 56 0.85 4.72 -1.06
C VAL A 56 1.11 5.24 0.35
N ILE A 57 0.75 4.48 1.39
CA ILE A 57 0.95 4.92 2.78
C ILE A 57 2.44 5.05 3.13
N SER A 58 3.27 4.08 2.71
CA SER A 58 4.72 4.15 2.92
C SER A 58 5.33 5.40 2.26
N ASN A 59 4.91 5.71 1.03
CA ASN A 59 5.32 6.91 0.31
C ASN A 59 4.83 8.19 0.99
N LEU A 60 3.59 8.20 1.49
CA LEU A 60 3.02 9.34 2.21
C LEU A 60 3.81 9.63 3.50
N ILE A 61 4.23 8.59 4.22
CA ILE A 61 5.09 8.78 5.39
C ILE A 61 6.47 9.26 4.99
N SER A 62 7.07 8.73 3.93
CA SER A 62 8.32 9.30 3.40
C SER A 62 8.16 10.78 3.06
N LEU A 63 6.99 11.20 2.57
CA LEU A 63 6.71 12.58 2.23
C LEU A 63 6.66 13.46 3.49
N TRP A 64 5.95 13.01 4.53
CA TRP A 64 5.88 13.72 5.81
C TRP A 64 7.19 13.71 6.60
N THR A 65 8.09 12.77 6.35
CA THR A 65 9.42 12.71 7.01
C THR A 65 10.55 13.30 6.18
N GLY A 66 10.25 13.88 5.00
CA GLY A 66 11.27 14.50 4.13
C GLY A 66 12.18 13.50 3.38
N GLU A 67 11.84 12.21 3.37
CA GLU A 67 12.59 11.14 2.72
C GLU A 67 12.09 10.81 1.30
N PHE A 68 11.03 11.49 0.82
CA PHE A 68 10.38 11.13 -0.43
C PHE A 68 11.13 11.65 -1.66
N LYS A 69 11.96 10.79 -2.25
CA LYS A 69 12.53 10.92 -3.61
C LYS A 69 13.21 12.28 -3.88
N GLY A 70 13.80 12.90 -2.86
CA GLY A 70 14.47 14.21 -2.97
C GLY A 70 13.53 15.39 -3.19
N LEU A 71 12.22 15.21 -2.99
CA LEU A 71 11.24 16.30 -3.02
C LEU A 71 11.16 16.96 -1.64
N ASN A 72 11.13 18.29 -1.63
CA ASN A 72 10.88 19.08 -0.43
C ASN A 72 9.39 19.41 -0.30
N GLU A 73 9.01 20.09 0.78
CA GLU A 73 7.62 20.46 1.05
C GLU A 73 7.07 21.62 0.18
N GLY A 74 7.92 22.18 -0.69
CA GLY A 74 7.59 23.35 -1.50
C GLY A 74 7.25 24.55 -0.62
N ASN A 75 6.08 25.14 -0.85
CA ASN A 75 5.59 26.31 -0.12
C ASN A 75 4.55 25.95 0.96
N ARG A 76 4.49 24.68 1.38
CA ARG A 76 3.59 24.19 2.42
C ARG A 76 4.41 23.61 3.57
N GLU A 77 3.77 23.45 4.73
CA GLU A 77 4.42 23.01 5.97
C GLU A 77 3.86 21.67 6.44
N TYR A 78 4.03 20.63 5.61
CA TYR A 78 3.50 19.29 5.90
C TYR A 78 4.56 18.30 6.36
N GLN A 79 5.84 18.68 6.42
CA GLN A 79 6.87 17.83 7.00
C GLN A 79 6.87 17.93 8.53
N PHE A 80 6.98 16.77 9.18
CA PHE A 80 7.09 16.72 10.62
C PHE A 80 8.49 17.14 11.06
N MET A 81 8.55 17.92 12.14
CA MET A 81 9.79 18.06 12.89
C MET A 81 10.24 16.67 13.39
N PRO A 82 11.55 16.36 13.40
CA PRO A 82 12.04 15.05 13.83
C PRO A 82 11.51 14.60 15.20
N LYS A 83 11.44 15.53 16.16
CA LYS A 83 10.92 15.27 17.50
C LYS A 83 9.43 14.90 17.52
N VAL A 84 8.62 15.48 16.63
CA VAL A 84 7.19 15.14 16.50
C VAL A 84 7.05 13.73 15.94
N TRP A 85 7.84 13.39 14.92
CA TRP A 85 7.83 12.05 14.34
C TRP A 85 8.30 10.97 15.32
N GLU A 86 9.35 11.24 16.09
CA GLU A 86 9.80 10.35 17.17
C GLU A 86 8.72 10.12 18.23
N ALA A 87 7.99 11.18 18.62
CA ALA A 87 6.90 11.09 19.58
C ALA A 87 5.74 10.23 19.02
N ILE A 88 5.37 10.42 17.75
CA ILE A 88 4.36 9.59 17.05
C ILE A 88 4.80 8.11 17.04
N GLY A 89 6.06 7.82 16.74
CA GLY A 89 6.60 6.47 16.73
C GLY A 89 6.56 5.80 18.10
N ALA A 90 6.90 6.54 19.16
CA ALA A 90 6.84 6.06 20.53
C ALA A 90 5.39 5.82 20.99
N ALA A 91 4.50 6.77 20.73
CA ALA A 91 3.07 6.64 21.03
C ALA A 91 2.46 5.43 20.31
N THR A 92 2.80 5.22 19.03
CA THR A 92 2.40 4.03 18.25
C THR A 92 2.77 2.74 18.97
N ALA A 93 4.03 2.58 19.39
CA ALA A 93 4.49 1.36 20.05
C ALA A 93 3.84 1.11 21.42
N ASN A 94 3.45 2.19 22.11
CA ASN A 94 2.77 2.14 23.41
C ASN A 94 1.32 1.66 23.29
N THR A 95 0.64 1.97 22.18
CA THR A 95 -0.75 1.51 21.93
C THR A 95 -0.87 -0.02 21.91
N GLY A 96 0.20 -0.73 21.59
CA GLY A 96 0.23 -2.19 21.60
C GLY A 96 -0.06 -2.84 22.95
N SER A 97 -0.04 -2.09 24.05
CA SER A 97 -0.39 -2.59 25.39
C SER A 97 -1.88 -2.39 25.72
N THR A 98 -2.62 -1.63 24.91
CA THR A 98 -4.02 -1.26 25.17
C THR A 98 -4.98 -1.76 24.09
N ILE A 99 -4.49 -2.02 22.87
CA ILE A 99 -5.31 -2.55 21.78
C ILE A 99 -5.53 -4.06 21.96
N PRO A 100 -6.77 -4.54 21.96
CA PRO A 100 -7.05 -5.98 21.95
C PRO A 100 -6.49 -6.65 20.69
N SER A 101 -5.85 -7.82 20.86
CA SER A 101 -5.20 -8.54 19.76
C SER A 101 -6.15 -8.96 18.62
N VAL A 102 -7.46 -8.97 18.85
CA VAL A 102 -8.47 -9.23 17.81
C VAL A 102 -8.46 -8.16 16.70
N PHE A 103 -7.99 -6.94 16.98
CA PHE A 103 -7.91 -5.87 16.00
C PHE A 103 -6.63 -5.89 15.15
N GLY A 104 -5.67 -6.74 15.50
CA GLY A 104 -4.43 -6.90 14.75
C GLY A 104 -3.20 -7.03 15.64
N VAL A 105 -2.04 -7.09 14.99
CA VAL A 105 -0.75 -7.20 15.66
C VAL A 105 -0.33 -5.88 16.31
N ARG A 106 0.49 -5.98 17.36
CA ARG A 106 1.11 -4.84 18.03
C ARG A 106 2.00 -4.06 17.03
N PRO A 107 1.68 -2.80 16.68
CA PRO A 107 2.51 -2.05 15.76
C PRO A 107 3.86 -1.70 16.42
N PRO A 108 5.00 -1.95 15.75
CA PRO A 108 6.30 -1.55 16.27
C PRO A 108 6.48 -0.03 16.20
N ASN A 109 7.55 0.51 16.81
CA ASN A 109 7.82 1.94 16.71
C ASN A 109 8.03 2.36 15.25
N LEU A 110 7.10 3.16 14.73
CA LEU A 110 7.04 3.55 13.34
C LEU A 110 8.24 4.38 12.89
N ALA A 111 8.76 5.23 13.77
CA ALA A 111 9.91 6.09 13.47
C ALA A 111 11.23 5.30 13.38
N LYS A 112 11.33 4.15 14.07
CA LYS A 112 12.57 3.34 14.12
C LYS A 112 12.54 2.13 13.18
N HIS A 113 11.36 1.60 12.89
CA HIS A 113 11.21 0.30 12.24
C HIS A 113 10.23 0.32 11.05
N LYS A 114 10.15 1.43 10.31
CA LYS A 114 9.27 1.60 9.14
C LYS A 114 9.37 0.46 8.12
N SER A 115 10.57 -0.09 7.89
CA SER A 115 10.79 -1.20 6.93
C SER A 115 10.20 -2.55 7.37
N SER A 116 9.83 -2.70 8.65
CA SER A 116 9.23 -3.93 9.18
C SER A 116 7.70 -3.97 9.08
N TYR A 117 7.07 -2.89 8.61
CA TYR A 117 5.62 -2.80 8.52
C TYR A 117 5.09 -3.63 7.34
N SER A 118 4.32 -4.66 7.66
CA SER A 118 3.50 -5.36 6.66
C SER A 118 2.28 -4.53 6.29
N ALA A 119 1.60 -4.91 5.20
CA ALA A 119 0.33 -4.30 4.82
C ALA A 119 -0.73 -4.32 5.94
N GLU A 120 -0.76 -5.38 6.76
CA GLU A 120 -1.66 -5.49 7.91
C GLU A 120 -1.37 -4.36 8.93
N VAL A 121 -0.11 -4.21 9.34
CA VAL A 121 0.30 -3.17 10.29
C VAL A 121 0.02 -1.77 9.74
N TRP A 122 0.30 -1.55 8.45
CA TRP A 122 -0.02 -0.29 7.78
C TRP A 122 -1.51 0.02 7.82
N SER A 123 -2.33 -0.95 7.42
CA SER A 123 -3.79 -0.77 7.42
C SER A 123 -4.33 -0.47 8.82
N PHE A 124 -3.86 -1.20 9.83
CA PHE A 124 -4.25 -1.01 11.21
C PHE A 124 -3.85 0.39 11.72
N TRP A 125 -2.59 0.76 11.52
CA TRP A 125 -2.07 2.06 11.94
C TRP A 125 -2.83 3.18 11.24
N THR A 126 -2.97 3.13 9.91
CA THR A 126 -3.63 4.20 9.14
C THR A 126 -5.10 4.38 9.50
N LEU A 127 -5.83 3.29 9.76
CA LEU A 127 -7.27 3.37 10.02
C LEU A 127 -7.60 3.75 11.47
N TYR A 128 -6.83 3.25 12.44
CA TYR A 128 -7.20 3.38 13.86
C TYR A 128 -6.28 4.29 14.66
N LEU A 129 -4.98 4.34 14.35
CA LEU A 129 -4.00 5.11 15.11
C LEU A 129 -3.69 6.46 14.48
N GLY A 130 -3.47 6.49 13.17
CA GLY A 130 -3.08 7.66 12.40
C GLY A 130 -3.97 8.89 12.66
N PRO A 131 -5.31 8.79 12.58
CA PRO A 131 -6.18 9.94 12.80
C PRO A 131 -6.00 10.60 14.17
N VAL A 132 -5.72 9.81 15.21
CA VAL A 132 -5.51 10.29 16.57
C VAL A 132 -4.08 10.79 16.77
N LEU A 133 -3.09 10.01 16.32
CA LEU A 133 -1.67 10.33 16.51
C LEU A 133 -1.18 11.50 15.66
N LEU A 134 -1.81 11.76 14.51
CA LEU A 134 -1.46 12.85 13.61
C LEU A 134 -2.27 14.12 13.87
N CYS A 135 -3.27 14.06 14.76
CA CYS A 135 -4.12 15.19 15.09
C CYS A 135 -3.25 16.34 15.62
N GLN A 136 -3.36 17.52 15.00
CA GLN A 136 -2.61 18.73 15.37
C GLN A 136 -1.07 18.58 15.30
N CYS A 137 -0.56 17.60 14.55
CA CYS A 137 0.89 17.41 14.37
C CYS A 137 1.47 18.16 13.16
N PHE A 138 0.62 18.69 12.28
CA PHE A 138 1.03 19.53 11.16
C PHE A 138 0.93 21.00 11.54
N HIS A 139 1.88 21.82 11.07
CA HIS A 139 1.79 23.27 11.17
C HIS A 139 0.71 23.73 10.17
N ASN A 140 -0.39 24.27 10.69
CA ASN A 140 -1.44 24.94 9.91
C ASN A 140 -1.32 26.44 10.06
#